data_AF-A0A2W6E5M1-F1
#
_entry.id   AF-A0A2W6E5M1-F1
#
_cell.length_a   1.000
_cell.length_b   1.000
_cell.length_c   1.000
_cell.angle_alpha   90.00
_cell.angle_beta   90.00
_cell.angle_gamma   90.00
#
_symmetry.space_group_name_H-M   'P 1'
#
loop_
_entity.id
_entity.type
_entity.pdbx_description
1 polymer ?
#
loop_
_entity_poly.entity_id
_entity_poly.type
_entity_poly.pdbx_seq_one_letter_code
_entity_poly.pdbx_strand_id
1 'polypeptide(L)'
;MTRASSTHRAGDAGGTTTTTYEAGGVMDDDEQDRGAHPGGSEAARTDEEPPACSVDGCGRWPMNHGYCNTHYQRWRRDGDPGGPVATRTAKRGRCSVPGCQRPDDRRGMCNAHYLRWWRTGEVGAAAVAGHVRHGPGCSVDGCDRPHMARGLCSTHYSRQWRTGNAGTKRPRRVHRCGKPHCGQRHYRQGMCQTHYRQWIESGATRAPLDVAVCAQTYRDGASATTLAKRFGYTPKAVRDALRAAGVTIRPRGRRRRTP
;
A
#
# COMPACT_ATOMS: atom_id res chain seq x y z
N MET A 1 37.06 -80.15 19.35
CA MET A 1 38.35 -80.04 20.06
C MET A 1 38.48 -78.60 20.53
N THR A 2 38.72 -78.39 21.85
CA THR A 2 39.29 -77.18 22.52
C THR A 2 38.66 -75.81 22.25
N ARG A 3 38.47 -74.83 23.16
CA ARG A 3 38.60 -74.56 24.61
C ARG A 3 37.88 -73.18 24.79
N ALA A 4 37.05 -72.91 25.80
CA ALA A 4 37.38 -72.17 27.06
C ALA A 4 38.19 -70.87 26.79
N SER A 5 37.91 -69.65 27.26
CA SER A 5 37.28 -69.09 28.48
C SER A 5 37.25 -67.53 28.32
N SER A 6 36.28 -66.80 28.91
CA SER A 6 36.41 -65.91 30.11
C SER A 6 37.43 -64.74 29.95
N THR A 7 37.20 -63.46 30.27
CA THR A 7 36.74 -62.84 31.53
C THR A 7 36.54 -61.30 31.37
N HIS A 8 35.71 -60.75 32.27
CA HIS A 8 35.79 -59.46 33.00
C HIS A 8 36.04 -58.06 32.36
N ARG A 9 35.01 -57.22 32.52
CA ARG A 9 34.86 -56.00 33.36
C ARG A 9 35.86 -54.81 33.27
N ALA A 10 35.19 -53.65 33.15
CA ALA A 10 35.41 -52.35 33.82
C ALA A 10 36.33 -51.32 33.14
N GLY A 11 35.87 -50.06 33.16
CA GLY A 11 36.70 -48.88 32.92
C GLY A 11 36.03 -47.75 32.14
N ASP A 12 35.52 -46.77 32.88
CA ASP A 12 35.73 -45.33 32.66
C ASP A 12 34.87 -44.51 31.67
N ALA A 13 33.96 -43.75 32.29
CA ALA A 13 33.95 -42.29 32.30
C ALA A 13 33.98 -41.54 30.95
N GLY A 14 32.79 -41.35 30.35
CA GLY A 14 32.53 -40.26 29.42
C GLY A 14 31.72 -39.16 30.10
N GLY A 15 32.39 -38.15 30.64
CA GLY A 15 31.79 -37.01 31.32
C GLY A 15 30.90 -36.18 30.39
N THR A 16 29.67 -35.93 30.82
CA THR A 16 28.79 -34.91 30.25
C THR A 16 29.26 -33.54 30.73
N THR A 17 29.76 -32.69 29.83
CA THR A 17 30.01 -31.29 30.14
C THR A 17 28.68 -30.54 30.26
N THR A 18 28.20 -30.43 31.49
CA THR A 18 27.14 -29.49 31.85
C THR A 18 27.76 -28.09 31.86
N THR A 19 27.58 -27.33 30.78
CA THR A 19 27.88 -25.89 30.81
C THR A 19 26.82 -25.20 31.67
N THR A 20 27.15 -25.02 32.94
CA THR A 20 26.48 -24.08 33.85
C THR A 20 26.76 -22.67 33.34
N TYR A 21 25.76 -22.04 32.73
CA TYR A 21 25.74 -20.59 32.56
C TYR A 21 25.33 -19.98 33.90
N GLU A 22 26.29 -19.35 34.58
CA GLU A 22 26.03 -18.59 35.79
C GLU A 22 25.26 -17.32 35.44
N ALA A 23 24.08 -17.17 36.05
CA ALA A 23 23.30 -15.97 36.04
C ALA A 23 23.86 -15.02 37.11
N GLY A 24 24.62 -14.01 36.68
CA GLY A 24 25.00 -12.85 37.47
C GLY A 24 24.37 -11.61 36.85
N GLY A 25 23.31 -11.09 37.48
CA GLY A 25 22.71 -9.80 37.16
C GLY A 25 22.95 -8.80 38.29
N VAL A 26 23.36 -7.59 37.91
CA VAL A 26 23.11 -6.27 38.53
C VAL A 26 23.36 -5.28 37.38
N MET A 27 22.33 -4.70 36.75
CA MET A 27 21.58 -3.50 37.14
C MET A 27 22.50 -2.30 37.41
N ASP A 28 22.84 -1.58 36.35
CA ASP A 28 23.25 -0.18 36.44
C ASP A 28 22.44 0.64 35.42
N ASP A 29 21.85 1.70 35.95
CA ASP A 29 20.96 2.68 35.35
C ASP A 29 21.46 3.28 34.03
N ASP A 30 20.69 3.07 32.96
CA ASP A 30 20.69 4.00 31.83
C ASP A 30 19.25 4.15 31.30
N GLU A 31 18.46 4.86 32.09
CA GLU A 31 17.16 5.41 31.72
C GLU A 31 17.35 6.57 30.72
N GLN A 32 17.77 6.22 29.49
CA GLN A 32 17.86 7.16 28.38
C GLN A 32 16.94 6.73 27.23
N ASP A 33 15.74 7.31 27.28
CA ASP A 33 15.02 7.84 26.13
C ASP A 33 14.51 6.82 25.10
N ARG A 34 13.47 6.07 25.50
CA ARG A 34 12.52 5.50 24.54
C ARG A 34 11.67 6.65 23.97
N GLY A 35 12.24 7.37 23.02
CA GLY A 35 11.56 8.40 22.25
C GLY A 35 10.23 7.90 21.69
N ALA A 36 9.14 8.33 22.32
CA ALA A 36 7.81 8.22 21.79
C ALA A 36 7.80 8.89 20.41
N HIS A 37 7.46 8.14 19.36
CA HIS A 37 7.17 8.76 18.06
C HIS A 37 5.95 9.68 18.22
N PRO A 38 6.05 11.01 18.00
CA PRO A 38 4.87 11.85 17.89
C PRO A 38 4.22 11.57 16.52
N GLY A 39 3.55 10.43 16.45
CA GLY A 39 2.69 10.03 15.34
C GLY A 39 1.28 10.56 15.58
N GLY A 40 1.16 11.88 15.71
CA GLY A 40 -0.11 12.58 15.84
C GLY A 40 0.16 14.04 15.56
N SER A 41 -0.35 14.54 14.44
CA SER A 41 -0.32 15.97 14.15
C SER A 41 -1.09 16.68 15.27
N GLU A 42 -0.35 17.27 16.21
CA GLU A 42 -0.85 18.24 17.18
C GLU A 42 -1.19 19.53 16.43
N ALA A 43 -2.22 19.46 15.60
CA ALA A 43 -2.95 20.64 15.20
C ALA A 43 -3.65 21.14 16.46
N ALA A 44 -3.32 22.38 16.84
CA ALA A 44 -4.04 23.15 17.83
C ALA A 44 -5.54 22.90 17.67
N ARG A 45 -6.22 22.51 18.76
CA ARG A 45 -7.67 22.51 18.82
C ARG A 45 -8.10 23.98 18.90
N THR A 46 -8.14 24.65 17.76
CA THR A 46 -8.91 25.89 17.63
C THR A 46 -10.37 25.50 17.86
N ASP A 47 -11.13 26.34 18.56
CA ASP A 47 -12.58 26.21 18.75
C ASP A 47 -13.37 26.46 17.44
N GLU A 48 -12.77 26.14 16.29
CA GLU A 48 -13.40 26.22 14.98
C GLU A 48 -14.33 25.01 14.80
N GLU A 49 -15.59 25.28 14.48
CA GLU A 49 -16.60 24.26 14.23
C GLU A 49 -16.05 23.18 13.26
N PRO A 50 -16.29 21.88 13.55
CA PRO A 50 -15.77 20.81 12.72
C PRO A 50 -16.23 21.02 11.28
N PRO A 51 -15.32 20.91 10.28
CA PRO A 51 -15.68 21.16 8.91
C PRO A 51 -16.85 20.26 8.54
N ALA A 52 -17.93 20.88 8.07
CA ALA A 52 -19.16 20.21 7.68
C ALA A 52 -19.23 20.08 6.15
N CYS A 53 -20.05 19.14 5.69
CA CYS A 53 -20.37 19.06 4.26
C CYS A 53 -21.07 20.34 3.81
N SER A 54 -20.68 20.89 2.66
CA SER A 54 -21.26 22.10 2.06
C SER A 54 -22.72 21.95 1.58
N VAL A 55 -23.29 20.74 1.65
CA VAL A 55 -24.72 20.54 1.37
C VAL A 55 -25.51 20.79 2.65
N ASP A 56 -26.46 21.72 2.56
CA ASP A 56 -27.32 22.09 3.68
C ASP A 56 -28.04 20.88 4.29
N GLY A 57 -28.10 20.86 5.63
CA GLY A 57 -28.62 19.73 6.41
C GLY A 57 -27.76 18.47 6.41
N CYS A 58 -26.52 18.49 5.90
CA CYS A 58 -25.63 17.33 5.91
C CYS A 58 -24.53 17.44 6.98
N GLY A 59 -24.75 16.82 8.14
CA GLY A 59 -23.77 16.75 9.23
C GLY A 59 -22.62 15.74 9.03
N ARG A 60 -22.28 15.35 7.79
CA ARG A 60 -21.18 14.40 7.52
C ARG A 60 -19.87 15.15 7.27
N TRP A 61 -18.77 14.55 7.68
CA TRP A 61 -17.43 15.10 7.46
C TRP A 61 -17.11 15.24 5.96
N PRO A 62 -16.60 16.41 5.50
CA PRO A 62 -16.22 16.63 4.12
C PRO A 62 -14.89 15.93 3.81
N MET A 63 -14.82 15.25 2.67
CA MET A 63 -13.63 14.52 2.25
C MET A 63 -12.83 15.31 1.21
N ASN A 64 -13.51 15.90 0.23
CA ASN A 64 -12.86 16.67 -0.83
C ASN A 64 -13.85 17.69 -1.41
N HIS A 65 -13.36 18.85 -1.88
CA HIS A 65 -14.19 19.93 -2.43
C HIS A 65 -15.33 20.41 -1.50
N GLY A 66 -15.13 20.36 -0.18
CA GLY A 66 -16.18 20.71 0.79
C GLY A 66 -17.34 19.71 0.88
N TYR A 67 -17.33 18.63 0.08
CA TYR A 67 -18.40 17.63 0.08
C TYR A 67 -18.02 16.35 0.84
N CYS A 68 -19.00 15.73 1.50
CA CYS A 68 -18.86 14.36 1.97
C CYS A 68 -18.72 13.40 0.77
N ASN A 69 -18.20 12.18 0.98
CA ASN A 69 -17.96 11.25 -0.14
C ASN A 69 -19.21 11.03 -1.01
N THR A 70 -20.41 10.94 -0.44
CA THR A 70 -21.64 10.75 -1.25
C THR A 70 -21.94 11.96 -2.13
N HIS A 71 -21.85 13.17 -1.59
CA HIS A 71 -22.10 14.41 -2.33
C HIS A 71 -21.01 14.68 -3.36
N TYR A 72 -19.76 14.38 -3.03
CA TYR A 72 -18.66 14.45 -3.99
C TYR A 72 -18.87 13.50 -5.18
N GLN A 73 -19.34 12.26 -4.95
CA GLN A 73 -19.61 11.33 -6.04
C GLN A 73 -20.80 11.76 -6.92
N ARG A 74 -21.85 12.37 -6.34
CA ARG A 74 -22.98 12.92 -7.10
C ARG A 74 -22.55 14.12 -7.95
N TRP A 75 -21.87 15.08 -7.32
CA TRP A 75 -21.30 16.24 -8.01
C TRP A 75 -20.35 15.83 -9.13
N ARG A 76 -19.46 14.85 -8.90
CA ARG A 76 -18.53 14.37 -9.91
C ARG A 76 -19.24 13.71 -11.11
N ARG A 77 -20.43 13.15 -10.91
CA ARG A 77 -21.19 12.46 -11.96
C ARG A 77 -22.06 13.43 -12.75
N ASP A 78 -22.80 14.30 -12.05
CA ASP A 78 -23.90 15.07 -12.62
C ASP A 78 -23.70 16.60 -12.48
N GLY A 79 -22.64 17.06 -11.83
CA GLY A 79 -22.39 18.48 -11.52
C GLY A 79 -23.19 19.01 -10.32
N ASP A 80 -24.17 18.24 -9.84
CA ASP A 80 -25.02 18.58 -8.69
C ASP A 80 -24.77 17.60 -7.52
N PRO A 81 -24.38 18.07 -6.32
CA PRO A 81 -24.29 17.20 -5.15
C PRO A 81 -25.67 16.67 -4.71
N GLY A 82 -26.77 17.32 -5.09
CA GLY A 82 -28.12 17.00 -4.68
C GLY A 82 -28.38 17.26 -3.19
N GLY A 83 -29.59 16.92 -2.74
CA GLY A 83 -30.03 17.21 -1.36
C GLY A 83 -29.35 16.39 -0.25
N PRO A 84 -29.70 16.68 1.02
CA PRO A 84 -29.13 16.02 2.18
C PRO A 84 -29.24 14.49 2.09
N VAL A 85 -28.16 13.82 2.48
CA VAL A 85 -28.16 12.35 2.57
C VAL A 85 -28.74 11.94 3.91
N ALA A 86 -29.83 11.17 3.87
CA ALA A 86 -30.33 10.47 5.05
C ALA A 86 -29.17 9.73 5.73
N THR A 87 -28.95 10.01 7.01
CA THR A 87 -28.11 9.17 7.85
C THR A 87 -28.85 7.84 7.96
N ARG A 88 -28.28 6.76 7.41
CA ARG A 88 -28.83 5.41 7.61
C ARG A 88 -28.51 5.00 9.04
N THR A 89 -29.22 5.59 10.00
CA THR A 89 -29.25 5.17 11.40
C THR A 89 -30.35 4.13 11.57
N ALA A 90 -30.52 3.24 10.59
CA ALA A 90 -31.33 2.05 10.81
C ALA A 90 -30.64 1.27 11.92
N LYS A 91 -31.24 1.24 13.11
CA LYS A 91 -30.80 0.40 14.22
C LYS A 91 -30.69 -1.02 13.65
N ARG A 92 -29.46 -1.50 13.49
CA ARG A 92 -29.22 -2.90 13.16
C ARG A 92 -29.66 -3.70 14.38
N GLY A 93 -30.67 -4.55 14.21
CA GLY A 93 -31.10 -5.50 15.22
C GLY A 93 -30.03 -6.57 15.48
N ARG A 94 -30.34 -7.55 16.32
CA ARG A 94 -29.51 -8.75 16.43
C ARG A 94 -29.84 -9.71 15.30
N CYS A 95 -28.86 -10.52 14.92
CA CYS A 95 -29.08 -11.63 14.00
C CYS A 95 -30.24 -12.51 14.47
N SER A 96 -31.14 -12.88 13.55
CA SER A 96 -32.30 -13.74 13.81
C SER A 96 -31.94 -15.19 14.11
N VAL A 97 -30.69 -15.59 13.87
CA VAL A 97 -30.21 -16.94 14.17
C VAL A 97 -30.07 -17.13 15.68
N PRO A 98 -30.78 -18.10 16.30
CA PRO A 98 -30.71 -18.36 17.73
C PRO A 98 -29.27 -18.53 18.19
N GLY A 99 -28.87 -17.83 19.26
CA GLY A 99 -27.50 -17.85 19.79
C GLY A 99 -26.47 -16.98 19.05
N CYS A 100 -26.84 -16.27 17.97
CA CYS A 100 -25.95 -15.33 17.30
C CYS A 100 -26.15 -13.90 17.80
N GLN A 101 -25.12 -13.33 18.43
CA GLN A 101 -25.20 -11.96 18.96
C GLN A 101 -24.69 -10.87 18.00
N ARG A 102 -24.29 -11.24 16.78
CA ARG A 102 -23.78 -10.28 15.78
C ARG A 102 -24.90 -9.35 15.30
N PRO A 103 -24.59 -8.10 14.94
CA PRO A 103 -25.58 -7.19 14.39
C PRO A 103 -26.13 -7.71 13.06
N ASP A 104 -27.41 -7.48 12.82
CA ASP A 104 -28.04 -7.76 11.54
C ASP A 104 -27.44 -6.87 10.44
N ASP A 105 -27.26 -7.45 9.26
CA ASP A 105 -26.83 -6.72 8.08
C ASP A 105 -27.97 -6.56 7.08
N ARG A 106 -28.60 -7.67 6.71
CA ARG A 106 -29.61 -7.75 5.65
C ARG A 106 -30.56 -8.89 5.98
N ARG A 107 -31.86 -8.69 5.75
CA ARG A 107 -32.91 -9.69 6.00
C ARG A 107 -32.91 -10.23 7.45
N GLY A 108 -32.59 -9.39 8.44
CA GLY A 108 -32.54 -9.78 9.85
C GLY A 108 -31.40 -10.74 10.20
N MET A 109 -30.49 -11.05 9.27
CA MET A 109 -29.34 -11.94 9.50
C MET A 109 -28.05 -11.14 9.50
N CYS A 110 -27.06 -11.58 10.29
CA CYS A 110 -25.70 -11.05 10.17
C CYS A 110 -25.11 -11.37 8.79
N ASN A 111 -24.12 -10.59 8.34
CA ASN A 111 -23.53 -10.76 7.00
C ASN A 111 -23.05 -12.19 6.72
N ALA A 112 -22.47 -12.87 7.72
CA ALA A 112 -22.00 -14.25 7.59
C ALA A 112 -23.14 -15.25 7.37
N HIS A 113 -24.24 -15.13 8.12
CA HIS A 113 -25.44 -15.97 7.98
C HIS A 113 -26.17 -15.70 6.66
N TYR A 114 -26.29 -14.43 6.27
CA TYR A 114 -26.84 -14.05 4.98
C TYR A 114 -26.02 -14.63 3.81
N LEU A 115 -24.69 -14.53 3.86
CA LEU A 115 -23.83 -15.07 2.80
C LEU A 115 -23.85 -16.60 2.74
N ARG A 116 -23.98 -17.28 3.87
CA ARG A 116 -24.14 -18.74 3.89
C ARG A 116 -25.45 -19.13 3.22
N TRP A 117 -26.56 -18.56 3.68
CA TRP A 117 -27.89 -18.77 3.10
C TRP A 117 -27.91 -18.46 1.60
N TRP A 118 -27.29 -17.36 1.15
CA TRP A 118 -27.22 -17.02 -0.27
C TRP A 118 -26.45 -18.04 -1.11
N ARG A 119 -25.46 -18.73 -0.54
CA ARG A 119 -24.64 -19.73 -1.25
C ARG A 119 -25.22 -21.14 -1.21
N THR A 120 -25.85 -21.52 -0.11
CA THR A 120 -26.25 -22.91 0.14
C THR A 120 -27.75 -23.09 0.32
N GLY A 121 -28.52 -22.01 0.45
CA GLY A 121 -29.94 -22.04 0.82
C GLY A 121 -30.20 -22.21 2.32
N GLU A 122 -29.16 -22.51 3.10
CA GLU A 122 -29.28 -22.82 4.53
C GLU A 122 -28.50 -21.83 5.40
N VAL A 123 -29.11 -21.41 6.51
CA VAL A 123 -28.49 -20.43 7.42
C VAL A 123 -27.45 -21.10 8.34
N GLY A 124 -27.65 -22.37 8.70
CA GLY A 124 -26.76 -23.15 9.57
C GLY A 124 -26.66 -22.62 11.02
N ALA A 125 -25.73 -23.19 11.80
CA ALA A 125 -25.60 -22.91 13.22
C ALA A 125 -25.20 -21.46 13.56
N ALA A 126 -25.47 -21.06 14.80
CA ALA A 126 -25.12 -19.76 15.39
C ALA A 126 -23.62 -19.44 15.33
N ALA A 127 -22.80 -20.49 15.46
CA ALA A 127 -21.36 -20.42 15.31
C ALA A 127 -21.00 -20.06 13.85
N VAL A 128 -20.65 -18.79 13.66
CA VAL A 128 -20.05 -18.29 12.44
C VAL A 128 -18.55 -18.23 12.69
N ALA A 129 -17.77 -18.88 11.83
CA ALA A 129 -16.32 -18.76 11.85
C ALA A 129 -15.97 -17.25 11.91
N GLY A 130 -15.15 -16.87 12.89
CA GLY A 130 -14.67 -15.51 13.01
C GLY A 130 -13.94 -15.07 11.74
N HIS A 131 -13.70 -13.76 11.60
CA HIS A 131 -12.71 -13.33 10.63
C HIS A 131 -11.41 -14.05 10.97
N VAL A 132 -10.96 -14.95 10.09
CA VAL A 132 -9.67 -15.63 10.24
C VAL A 132 -8.65 -14.51 10.42
N ARG A 133 -8.12 -14.37 11.64
CA ARG A 133 -6.98 -13.50 11.85
C ARG A 133 -5.90 -14.06 10.95
N HIS A 134 -5.46 -13.23 10.01
CA HIS A 134 -4.27 -13.45 9.19
C HIS A 134 -3.22 -14.18 10.03
N GLY A 135 -2.92 -15.43 9.67
CA GLY A 135 -2.14 -16.32 10.54
C GLY A 135 -0.65 -15.95 10.60
N PRO A 136 0.19 -16.82 11.17
CA PRO A 136 1.56 -16.46 11.52
C PRO A 136 2.36 -16.10 10.27
N GLY A 137 2.87 -14.86 10.26
CA GLY A 137 3.94 -14.35 9.39
C GLY A 137 3.74 -14.42 7.87
N CYS A 138 4.42 -13.54 7.15
CA CYS A 138 4.58 -13.71 5.71
C CYS A 138 5.68 -14.74 5.45
N SER A 139 5.51 -15.62 4.47
CA SER A 139 6.53 -16.60 4.04
C SER A 139 7.73 -15.97 3.30
N VAL A 140 7.78 -14.64 3.22
CA VAL A 140 8.91 -13.94 2.61
C VAL A 140 9.89 -13.66 3.72
N ASP A 141 11.12 -14.16 3.55
CA ASP A 141 12.20 -13.96 4.50
C ASP A 141 12.39 -12.49 4.86
N GLY A 142 12.53 -12.20 6.16
CA GLY A 142 12.60 -10.85 6.72
C GLY A 142 11.30 -10.03 6.66
N CYS A 143 10.12 -10.66 6.61
CA CYS A 143 8.83 -9.96 6.62
C CYS A 143 7.87 -10.47 7.70
N ASP A 144 7.76 -9.72 8.79
CA ASP A 144 6.90 -10.08 9.94
C ASP A 144 5.44 -9.64 9.79
N ARG A 145 5.06 -9.11 8.62
CA ARG A 145 3.68 -8.72 8.35
C ARG A 145 2.76 -9.95 8.36
N PRO A 146 1.53 -9.83 8.88
CA PRO A 146 0.60 -10.95 8.95
C PRO A 146 0.21 -11.43 7.54
N HIS A 147 0.10 -12.75 7.34
CA HIS A 147 -0.27 -13.28 6.02
C HIS A 147 -1.73 -13.02 5.70
N MET A 148 -1.99 -12.43 4.53
CA MET A 148 -3.34 -12.19 4.05
C MET A 148 -3.92 -13.43 3.37
N ALA A 149 -3.15 -14.02 2.46
CA ALA A 149 -3.56 -15.18 1.66
C ALA A 149 -2.33 -15.88 1.08
N ARG A 150 -2.41 -17.21 0.90
CA ARG A 150 -1.31 -18.04 0.34
C ARG A 150 0.03 -17.89 1.06
N GLY A 151 0.00 -17.73 2.39
CA GLY A 151 1.22 -17.50 3.19
C GLY A 151 1.87 -16.13 2.97
N LEU A 152 1.27 -15.23 2.17
CA LEU A 152 1.85 -13.93 1.87
C LEU A 152 1.06 -12.79 2.51
N CYS A 153 1.76 -11.76 3.00
CA CYS A 153 1.13 -10.51 3.39
C CYS A 153 0.47 -9.83 2.17
N SER A 154 -0.48 -8.92 2.40
CA SER A 154 -1.23 -8.24 1.33
C SER A 154 -0.34 -7.65 0.23
N THR A 155 0.83 -7.12 0.60
CA THR A 155 1.81 -6.53 -0.31
C THR A 155 2.51 -7.58 -1.16
N HIS A 156 2.96 -8.68 -0.54
CA HIS A 156 3.65 -9.76 -1.25
C HIS A 156 2.68 -10.58 -2.10
N TYR A 157 1.45 -10.80 -1.64
CA TYR A 157 0.37 -11.39 -2.42
C TYR A 157 0.06 -10.56 -3.68
N SER A 158 -0.14 -9.26 -3.51
CA SER A 158 -0.40 -8.33 -4.64
C SER A 158 0.78 -8.22 -5.60
N ARG A 159 2.00 -8.49 -5.13
CA ARG A 159 3.20 -8.49 -5.96
C ARG A 159 3.30 -9.80 -6.74
N GLN A 160 3.20 -10.94 -6.06
CA GLN A 160 3.20 -12.26 -6.70
C GLN A 160 2.15 -12.33 -7.81
N TRP A 161 0.94 -11.79 -7.57
CA TRP A 161 -0.10 -11.77 -8.60
C TRP A 161 0.25 -10.91 -9.84
N ARG A 162 1.04 -9.84 -9.68
CA ARG A 162 1.40 -8.94 -10.80
C ARG A 162 2.68 -9.35 -11.53
N THR A 163 3.64 -9.93 -10.82
CA THR A 163 5.00 -10.15 -11.32
C THR A 163 5.49 -11.58 -11.17
N GLY A 164 4.67 -12.51 -10.65
CA GLY A 164 5.04 -13.90 -10.38
C GLY A 164 5.97 -14.10 -9.18
N ASN A 165 6.49 -13.02 -8.58
CA ASN A 165 7.52 -13.07 -7.55
C ASN A 165 7.10 -12.29 -6.29
N ALA A 166 7.06 -12.97 -5.15
CA ALA A 166 6.69 -12.40 -3.85
C ALA A 166 7.86 -11.75 -3.08
N GLY A 167 9.11 -11.96 -3.52
CA GLY A 167 10.34 -11.62 -2.80
C GLY A 167 10.50 -10.14 -2.45
N THR A 168 11.57 -9.83 -1.71
CA THR A 168 11.81 -8.53 -1.09
C THR A 168 11.83 -7.38 -2.10
N LYS A 169 11.50 -6.16 -1.65
CA LYS A 169 11.58 -4.99 -2.54
C LYS A 169 13.04 -4.76 -2.89
N ARG A 170 13.39 -4.78 -4.19
CA ARG A 170 14.59 -4.09 -4.66
C ARG A 170 14.57 -2.69 -4.04
N PRO A 171 15.68 -2.21 -3.44
CA PRO A 171 15.71 -0.90 -2.82
C PRO A 171 15.22 0.14 -3.83
N ARG A 172 14.34 1.04 -3.37
CA ARG A 172 13.90 2.15 -4.21
C ARG A 172 15.14 2.95 -4.59
N ARG A 173 15.43 3.10 -5.89
CA ARG A 173 16.49 4.01 -6.34
C ARG A 173 16.09 5.42 -5.91
N VAL A 174 16.82 6.00 -4.98
CA VAL A 174 16.65 7.41 -4.59
C VAL A 174 17.30 8.25 -5.67
N HIS A 175 16.51 9.03 -6.39
CA HIS A 175 17.04 9.97 -7.37
C HIS A 175 17.71 11.14 -6.64
N ARG A 176 18.94 11.47 -7.04
CA ARG A 176 19.71 12.61 -6.53
C ARG A 176 19.56 13.80 -7.47
N CYS A 177 19.81 15.00 -6.95
CA CYS A 177 19.88 16.24 -7.68
C CYS A 177 20.94 16.13 -8.79
N GLY A 178 20.59 16.52 -10.01
CA GLY A 178 21.46 16.50 -11.18
C GLY A 178 22.40 17.70 -11.28
N LYS A 179 22.30 18.69 -10.39
CA LYS A 179 23.30 19.75 -10.29
C LYS A 179 24.63 19.18 -9.80
N PRO A 180 25.76 19.54 -10.44
CA PRO A 180 27.10 19.10 -10.03
C PRO A 180 27.31 19.31 -8.52
N HIS A 181 27.95 18.34 -7.87
CA HIS A 181 28.33 18.38 -6.44
C HIS A 181 27.20 18.61 -5.42
N CYS A 182 25.92 18.51 -5.79
CA CYS A 182 24.82 18.73 -4.85
C CYS A 182 24.54 17.53 -3.94
N GLY A 183 24.45 16.32 -4.51
CA GLY A 183 24.16 15.07 -3.78
C GLY A 183 22.78 14.94 -3.13
N GLN A 184 22.05 16.06 -2.97
CA GLN A 184 20.75 16.16 -2.32
C GLN A 184 19.67 15.35 -3.04
N ARG A 185 18.57 15.04 -2.33
CA ARG A 185 17.45 14.31 -2.91
C ARG A 185 16.76 15.12 -4.01
N HIS A 186 16.41 14.45 -5.10
CA HIS A 186 15.61 15.02 -6.18
C HIS A 186 14.21 15.35 -5.68
N TYR A 187 13.77 16.59 -5.91
CA TYR A 187 12.43 17.11 -5.64
C TYR A 187 11.61 17.20 -6.94
N ARG A 188 12.01 18.07 -7.87
CA ARG A 188 11.28 18.34 -9.13
C ARG A 188 12.27 18.67 -10.25
N GLN A 189 11.95 18.24 -11.48
CA GLN A 189 12.77 18.47 -12.69
C GLN A 189 14.27 18.08 -12.54
N GLY A 190 14.58 16.96 -11.90
CA GLY A 190 15.96 16.53 -11.66
C GLY A 190 16.73 17.36 -10.62
N MET A 191 16.11 18.36 -9.98
CA MET A 191 16.75 19.26 -9.02
C MET A 191 16.24 19.03 -7.58
N CYS A 192 17.08 19.33 -6.59
CA CYS A 192 16.63 19.42 -5.19
C CYS A 192 15.74 20.65 -5.00
N GLN A 193 15.09 20.77 -3.85
CA GLN A 193 14.16 21.87 -3.57
C GLN A 193 14.82 23.25 -3.72
N THR A 194 16.04 23.42 -3.21
CA THR A 194 16.81 24.67 -3.29
C THR A 194 17.16 25.04 -4.74
N HIS A 195 17.75 24.10 -5.49
CA HIS A 195 18.09 24.33 -6.90
C HIS A 195 16.85 24.54 -7.78
N TYR A 196 15.73 23.90 -7.45
CA TYR A 196 14.47 24.13 -8.15
C TYR A 196 13.91 25.53 -7.88
N ARG A 197 13.97 26.02 -6.63
CA ARG A 197 13.56 27.39 -6.28
C ARG A 197 14.42 28.44 -6.99
N GLN A 198 15.74 28.30 -6.91
CA GLN A 198 16.67 29.21 -7.59
C GLN A 198 16.43 29.27 -9.11
N TRP A 199 16.10 28.14 -9.73
CA TRP A 199 15.77 28.09 -11.17
C TRP A 199 14.45 28.80 -11.52
N ILE A 200 13.44 28.71 -10.65
CA ILE A 200 12.19 29.46 -10.82
C ILE A 200 12.42 30.96 -10.63
N GLU A 201 13.15 31.35 -9.58
CA GLU A 201 13.47 32.74 -9.25
C GLU A 201 14.32 33.42 -10.33
N SER A 202 15.20 32.67 -11.01
CA SER A 202 15.99 33.19 -12.12
C SER A 202 15.18 33.40 -13.40
N GLY A 203 13.86 33.15 -13.40
CA GLY A 203 13.01 33.23 -14.59
C GLY A 203 13.36 32.18 -15.67
N ALA A 204 14.17 31.18 -15.32
CA ALA A 204 14.58 30.18 -16.29
C ALA A 204 13.39 29.26 -16.60
N THR A 205 12.96 29.25 -17.85
CA THR A 205 11.96 28.29 -18.33
C THR A 205 12.61 27.11 -19.00
N ARG A 206 11.90 25.98 -19.00
CA ARG A 206 12.33 24.81 -19.74
C ARG A 206 12.30 25.12 -21.24
N ALA A 207 13.38 24.82 -21.96
CA ALA A 207 13.46 25.04 -23.41
C ALA A 207 12.28 24.36 -24.12
N PRO A 208 11.57 25.05 -25.03
CA PRO A 208 10.40 24.50 -25.71
C PRO A 208 10.77 23.25 -26.50
N LEU A 209 9.82 22.33 -26.63
CA LEU A 209 9.99 21.15 -27.47
C LEU A 209 10.03 21.59 -28.93
N ASP A 210 11.06 21.20 -29.67
CA ASP A 210 11.06 21.31 -31.13
C ASP A 210 10.07 20.29 -31.71
N VAL A 211 8.85 20.76 -31.96
CA VAL A 211 7.74 19.91 -32.41
C VAL A 211 7.99 19.39 -33.82
N ALA A 212 8.65 20.16 -34.68
CA ALA A 212 8.95 19.76 -36.06
C ALA A 212 9.90 18.57 -36.10
N VAL A 213 11.04 18.67 -35.39
CA VAL A 213 12.01 17.58 -35.30
C VAL A 213 11.41 16.38 -34.56
N CYS A 214 10.62 16.62 -33.51
CA CYS A 214 9.95 15.55 -32.77
C CYS A 214 8.96 14.76 -33.66
N ALA A 215 8.17 15.47 -34.48
CA ALA A 215 7.21 14.90 -35.41
C ALA A 215 7.88 14.08 -36.51
N GLN A 216 8.94 14.61 -37.13
CA GLN A 216 9.71 13.89 -38.14
C GLN A 216 10.29 12.60 -37.56
N THR A 217 11.02 12.70 -36.45
CA THR A 217 11.64 11.53 -35.80
C THR A 217 10.59 10.49 -35.39
N TYR A 218 9.39 10.92 -34.98
CA TYR A 218 8.28 10.00 -34.71
C TYR A 218 7.82 9.27 -35.97
N ARG A 219 7.62 9.99 -37.08
CA ARG A 219 7.24 9.43 -38.39
C ARG A 219 8.28 8.41 -38.88
N ASP A 220 9.57 8.69 -38.65
CA ASP A 220 10.70 7.81 -38.98
C ASP A 220 10.79 6.53 -38.12
N GLY A 221 9.87 6.35 -37.16
CA GLY A 221 9.71 5.09 -36.40
C GLY A 221 10.05 5.20 -34.93
N ALA A 222 10.54 6.35 -34.44
CA ALA A 222 10.82 6.49 -33.02
C ALA A 222 9.55 6.39 -32.16
N SER A 223 9.69 5.79 -30.98
CA SER A 223 8.62 5.75 -29.99
C SER A 223 8.52 7.09 -29.24
N ALA A 224 7.31 7.45 -28.80
CA ALA A 224 7.11 8.61 -27.93
C ALA A 224 7.95 8.55 -26.63
N THR A 225 8.29 7.35 -26.17
CA THR A 225 9.17 7.15 -25.00
C THR A 225 10.63 7.47 -25.32
N THR A 226 11.10 7.10 -26.51
CA THR A 226 12.45 7.42 -26.99
C THR A 226 12.61 8.93 -27.16
N LEU A 227 11.62 9.57 -27.80
CA LEU A 227 11.57 11.03 -27.97
C LEU A 227 11.53 11.76 -26.63
N ALA A 228 10.70 11.28 -25.68
CA ALA A 228 10.64 11.82 -24.33
C ALA A 228 11.99 11.82 -23.63
N LYS A 229 12.75 10.72 -23.72
CA LYS A 229 14.12 10.68 -23.18
C LYS A 229 15.05 11.66 -23.89
N ARG A 230 15.03 11.68 -25.22
CA ARG A 230 15.90 12.54 -26.05
C ARG A 230 15.70 14.03 -25.76
N PHE A 231 14.46 14.49 -25.71
CA PHE A 231 14.12 15.90 -25.44
C PHE A 231 13.93 16.19 -23.95
N GLY A 232 14.12 15.21 -23.08
CA GLY A 232 13.95 15.29 -21.62
C GLY A 232 12.51 15.45 -21.14
N TYR A 233 11.50 15.28 -22.00
CA TYR A 233 10.08 15.47 -21.69
C TYR A 233 9.43 14.19 -21.17
N THR A 234 8.17 14.27 -20.73
CA THR A 234 7.41 13.05 -20.42
C THR A 234 6.85 12.44 -21.71
N PRO A 235 6.66 11.11 -21.79
CA PRO A 235 5.99 10.48 -22.95
C PRO A 235 4.56 10.95 -23.16
N LYS A 236 3.92 11.58 -22.16
CA LYS A 236 2.62 12.24 -22.31
C LYS A 236 2.76 13.58 -23.03
N ALA A 237 3.63 14.46 -22.55
CA ALA A 237 3.87 15.77 -23.16
C ALA A 237 4.26 15.65 -24.64
N VAL A 238 5.12 14.69 -24.99
CA VAL A 238 5.48 14.42 -26.39
C VAL A 238 4.27 14.00 -27.23
N ARG A 239 3.42 13.09 -26.72
CA ARG A 239 2.20 12.66 -27.46
C ARG A 239 1.20 13.79 -27.64
N ASP A 240 1.08 14.65 -26.63
CA ASP A 240 0.17 15.79 -26.69
C ASP A 240 0.68 16.83 -27.71
N ALA A 241 1.99 17.09 -27.75
CA ALA A 241 2.61 17.94 -28.77
C ALA A 241 2.48 17.36 -30.19
N LEU A 242 2.69 16.06 -30.36
CA LEU A 242 2.49 15.38 -31.65
C LEU A 242 1.04 15.48 -32.14
N ARG A 243 0.06 15.31 -31.24
CA ARG A 243 -1.36 15.49 -31.59
C ARG A 243 -1.69 16.92 -32.00
N ALA A 244 -1.17 17.90 -31.24
CA ALA A 244 -1.36 19.31 -31.57
C ALA A 244 -0.76 19.66 -32.96
N ALA A 245 0.29 18.97 -33.37
CA ALA A 245 0.89 19.07 -34.70
C ALA A 245 0.24 18.17 -35.78
N GLY A 246 -0.94 17.58 -35.51
CA GLY A 246 -1.65 16.74 -36.46
C GLY A 246 -1.05 15.35 -36.70
N VAL A 247 -0.07 14.92 -35.90
CA VAL A 247 0.54 13.59 -36.05
C VAL A 247 -0.35 12.52 -35.40
N THR A 248 -0.77 11.54 -36.20
CA THR A 248 -1.56 10.41 -35.71
C THR A 248 -0.71 9.50 -34.82
N ILE A 249 -1.14 9.28 -33.57
CA ILE A 249 -0.42 8.47 -32.59
C ILE A 249 -0.67 6.98 -32.82
N ARG A 250 0.41 6.21 -33.00
CA ARG A 250 0.38 4.75 -33.09
C ARG A 250 -0.31 4.14 -31.85
N PRO A 251 -1.19 3.14 -32.03
CA PRO A 251 -1.91 2.52 -30.92
C PRO A 251 -0.95 1.85 -29.93
N ARG A 252 -1.29 1.86 -28.65
CA ARG A 252 -0.51 1.15 -27.63
C ARG A 252 -0.67 -0.36 -27.86
N GLY A 253 0.42 -1.05 -28.19
CA GLY A 253 0.44 -2.51 -28.22
C GLY A 253 -0.03 -3.08 -26.89
N ARG A 254 -1.12 -3.88 -26.90
CA ARG A 254 -1.55 -4.62 -25.71
C ARG A 254 -0.43 -5.59 -25.36
N ARG A 255 0.13 -5.50 -24.16
CA ARG A 255 0.97 -6.58 -23.63
C ARG A 255 0.08 -7.82 -23.55
N ARG A 256 0.37 -8.84 -24.36
CA ARG A 256 -0.26 -10.15 -24.20
C ARG A 256 0.02 -10.60 -22.77
N ARG A 257 -1.04 -10.85 -21.99
CA ARG A 257 -0.89 -11.62 -20.75
C ARG A 257 -0.60 -13.03 -21.24
N THR A 258 0.64 -13.48 -21.07
CA THR A 258 0.98 -14.89 -21.25
C THR A 258 0.08 -15.68 -20.29
N PRO A 259 -0.60 -16.75 -20.77
CA PRO A 259 -1.47 -17.57 -19.93
C PRO A 259 -0.73 -18.18 -18.74
#